data_AF-B6TWP2-F1
#
_entry.id   AF-B6TWP2-F1
#
_cell.length_a   1.000
_cell.length_b   1.000
_cell.length_c   1.000
_cell.angle_alpha   90.00
_cell.angle_beta   90.00
_cell.angle_gamma   90.00
#
_symmetry.space_group_name_H-M   'P 1'
#
loop_
_entity.id
_entity.type
_entity.pdbx_description
1 polymer ?
#
loop_
_entity_poly.entity_id
_entity_poly.type
_entity_poly.pdbx_seq_one_letter_code
_entity_poly.pdbx_strand_id
1 'polypeptide(L)' 'MGGAGMGRAGTPAFRWHLSNVQTWCSAALTDEDTCLDGLSSRAVDAGTRAAIRGKVVEVAQVTSNALALVNKVGPGY' A
#
# COMPACT_ATOMS: atom_id res chain seq x y z
N MET A 1 10.88 16.45 -9.37
CA MET A 1 11.12 16.32 -7.91
C MET A 1 12.43 15.57 -7.74
N GLY A 2 13.48 16.24 -7.30
CA GLY A 2 14.79 15.60 -7.08
C GLY A 2 14.71 14.65 -5.89
N GLY A 3 15.00 13.37 -6.10
CA GLY A 3 14.98 12.37 -5.05
C GLY A 3 16.11 12.62 -4.05
N ALA A 4 15.82 13.33 -2.97
CA ALA A 4 16.60 13.14 -1.75
C ALA A 4 16.39 11.70 -1.30
N GLY A 5 17.47 10.95 -1.10
CA GLY A 5 17.38 9.63 -0.49
C GLY A 5 16.71 9.72 0.89
N MET A 6 16.22 8.59 1.40
CA MET A 6 15.46 8.47 2.66
C MET A 6 16.07 9.20 3.88
N GLY A 7 17.35 9.60 3.83
CA GLY A 7 18.06 10.19 4.95
C GLY A 7 18.46 9.11 5.96
N ARG A 8 19.33 9.47 6.91
CA ARG A 8 19.72 8.53 7.97
C ARG A 8 18.52 8.30 8.90
N ALA A 9 18.36 7.07 9.39
CA ALA A 9 17.34 6.72 10.36
C ALA A 9 17.36 7.70 11.56
N GLY A 10 16.18 8.14 12.00
CA GLY A 10 16.02 9.10 13.10
C GLY A 10 16.11 10.59 12.70
N THR A 11 16.53 10.92 11.48
CA THR A 11 16.53 12.31 11.01
C THR A 11 15.11 12.82 10.67
N PRO A 12 14.86 14.14 10.70
CA PRO A 12 13.58 14.70 10.24
C PRO A 12 13.23 14.31 8.80
N ALA A 13 14.24 14.26 7.91
CA ALA A 13 14.05 13.81 6.53
C ALA A 13 13.56 12.36 6.49
N PHE A 14 14.16 11.46 7.26
CA PHE A 14 13.72 10.07 7.38
C PHE A 14 12.28 9.93 7.87
N ARG A 15 11.90 10.66 8.92
CA ARG A 15 10.53 10.67 9.44
C ARG A 15 9.54 11.19 8.39
N TRP A 16 9.90 12.25 7.67
CA TRP A 16 9.07 12.80 6.59
C TRP A 16 8.88 11.78 5.48
N HIS A 17 9.94 11.16 4.97
CA HIS A 17 9.82 10.11 3.95
C HIS A 17 9.02 8.90 4.44
N LEU A 18 9.24 8.44 5.67
CA LEU A 18 8.50 7.32 6.25
C LEU A 18 6.99 7.62 6.35
N SER A 19 6.61 8.86 6.70
CA SER A 19 5.21 9.29 6.73
C SER A 19 4.55 9.31 5.35
N ASN A 20 5.29 9.66 4.29
CA ASN A 20 4.80 9.55 2.91
C ASN A 20 4.56 8.08 2.54
N VAL A 21 5.50 7.18 2.87
CA VAL A 21 5.33 5.74 2.61
C VAL A 21 4.09 5.21 3.34
N GLN A 22 3.90 5.56 4.61
CA GLN A 22 2.70 5.17 5.38
C GLN A 22 1.40 5.63 4.70
N THR A 23 1.38 6.89 4.24
CA THR A 23 0.24 7.48 3.54
C THR A 23 -0.06 6.75 2.23
N TRP A 24 0.97 6.50 1.42
CA TRP A 24 0.81 5.81 0.13
C TRP A 24 0.42 4.34 0.29
N CYS A 25 0.96 3.62 1.27
CA CYS A 25 0.53 2.24 1.54
C CYS A 25 -0.93 2.18 2.02
N SER A 26 -1.37 3.13 2.84
CA SER A 26 -2.76 3.19 3.31
C SER A 26 -3.74 3.52 2.17
N ALA A 27 -3.32 4.42 1.27
CA ALA A 27 -4.07 4.74 0.06
C ALA A 27 -4.16 3.53 -0.88
N ALA A 28 -3.06 2.81 -1.10
CA ALA A 28 -3.04 1.61 -1.94
C ALA A 28 -4.00 0.52 -1.43
N LEU A 29 -4.06 0.28 -0.11
CA LEU A 29 -5.07 -0.64 0.49
C LEU A 29 -6.50 -0.20 0.17
N THR A 30 -6.77 1.11 0.25
CA THR A 30 -8.10 1.65 -0.08
C THR A 30 -8.43 1.50 -1.56
N ASP A 31 -7.44 1.70 -2.44
CA ASP A 31 -7.60 1.53 -3.89
C ASP A 31 -7.86 0.06 -4.27
N GLU A 32 -7.19 -0.88 -3.60
CA GLU A 32 -7.39 -2.32 -3.77
C GLU A 32 -8.80 -2.74 -3.35
N ASP A 33 -9.29 -2.28 -2.20
CA ASP A 33 -10.67 -2.53 -1.74
C ASP A 33 -11.68 -1.93 -2.74
N THR A 34 -11.48 -0.67 -3.13
CA THR A 34 -12.34 0.01 -4.11
C THR A 34 -12.31 -0.67 -5.48
N CYS A 35 -11.17 -1.25 -5.88
CA CYS A 35 -11.03 -2.02 -7.10
C CYS A 35 -11.93 -3.25 -7.08
N LEU A 36 -11.93 -4.00 -5.98
CA LEU A 36 -12.76 -5.20 -5.83
C LEU A 36 -14.25 -4.86 -5.80
N ASP A 37 -14.63 -3.80 -5.09
CA ASP A 37 -16.01 -3.30 -5.06
C ASP A 37 -16.47 -2.89 -6.46
N GLY A 38 -15.65 -2.11 -7.18
CA GLY A 38 -15.93 -1.71 -8.55
C GLY A 38 -16.01 -2.90 -9.50
N LEU A 39 -15.14 -3.90 -9.35
CA LEU A 39 -15.15 -5.12 -10.17
C LEU A 39 -16.41 -5.94 -9.95
N SER A 40 -16.94 -5.98 -8.72
CA SER A 40 -18.15 -6.72 -8.39
C SER A 40 -19.36 -6.28 -9.22
N SER A 41 -19.42 -4.98 -9.55
CA SER A 41 -20.49 -4.33 -10.32
C SER A 41 -20.35 -4.47 -11.84
N ARG A 42 -19.22 -4.97 -12.36
CA ARG A 42 -18.97 -5.07 -13.80
C ARG A 42 -19.45 -6.39 -14.39
N ALA A 43 -19.89 -6.34 -15.65
CA ALA A 43 -20.18 -7.52 -16.46
C ALA A 43 -18.86 -8.15 -16.97
N VAL A 44 -18.16 -8.84 -16.07
CA VAL A 44 -16.96 -9.66 -16.34
C VAL A 44 -17.29 -11.11 -16.02
N ASP A 45 -16.82 -12.03 -16.86
CA ASP A 45 -17.02 -13.46 -16.63
C ASP A 45 -16.42 -13.91 -15.28
N ALA A 46 -16.95 -14.99 -14.72
CA ALA A 46 -16.60 -15.43 -13.38
C ALA A 46 -15.12 -15.85 -13.25
N GLY A 47 -14.54 -16.45 -14.29
CA GLY A 47 -13.15 -16.91 -14.29
C GLY A 47 -12.18 -15.73 -14.28
N THR A 48 -12.39 -14.77 -15.18
CA THR A 48 -11.58 -13.54 -15.22
C THR A 48 -11.74 -12.72 -13.93
N ARG A 49 -12.97 -12.61 -13.40
CA ARG A 49 -13.22 -11.93 -12.12
C ARG A 49 -12.44 -12.58 -10.97
N ALA A 50 -12.45 -13.91 -10.88
CA ALA A 50 -11.71 -14.64 -9.85
C ALA A 50 -10.19 -14.44 -9.99
N ALA A 51 -9.66 -14.47 -11.22
CA ALA A 51 -8.26 -14.24 -11.48
C ALA A 51 -7.81 -12.82 -11.07
N ILE A 52 -8.57 -11.79 -11.44
CA ILE A 52 -8.30 -10.40 -11.04
C ILE A 52 -8.36 -10.25 -9.53
N ARG A 53 -9.41 -10.78 -8.88
CA ARG A 53 -9.56 -10.73 -7.43
C ARG A 53 -8.36 -11.37 -6.72
N GLY A 54 -7.91 -12.53 -7.19
CA GLY A 54 -6.73 -13.20 -6.63
C GLY A 54 -5.50 -12.31 -6.66
N LYS A 55 -5.28 -11.59 -7.77
CA LYS A 55 -4.15 -10.67 -7.91
C LYS A 55 -4.26 -9.44 -7.03
N VAL A 56 -5.43 -8.82 -6.94
CA VAL A 56 -5.64 -7.65 -6.07
C VAL A 56 -5.44 -8.02 -4.60
N VAL A 57 -5.93 -9.19 -4.16
CA VAL A 57 -5.72 -9.69 -2.79
C VAL A 57 -4.23 -9.96 -2.51
N GLU A 58 -3.49 -10.51 -3.47
CA GLU A 58 -2.04 -10.73 -3.35
C GLU A 58 -1.30 -9.41 -3.14
N VAL A 59 -1.63 -8.37 -3.92
CA VAL A 59 -1.06 -7.02 -3.75
C VAL A 59 -1.43 -6.46 -2.38
N ALA A 60 -2.69 -6.57 -1.96
CA ALA A 60 -3.15 -6.07 -0.66
C ALA A 60 -2.42 -6.70 0.53
N GLN A 61 -2.10 -7.99 0.45
CA GLN A 61 -1.30 -8.65 1.47
C GLN A 61 0.12 -8.07 1.55
N VAL A 62 0.76 -7.84 0.40
CA VAL A 62 2.12 -7.25 0.35
C VAL A 62 2.10 -5.80 0.81
N THR A 63 1.10 -5.00 0.39
CA THR A 63 0.89 -3.62 0.84
C THR A 63 0.68 -3.55 2.36
N SER A 64 -0.15 -4.44 2.91
CA SER A 64 -0.41 -4.54 4.36
C SER A 64 0.86 -4.91 5.14
N ASN A 65 1.62 -5.89 4.66
CA ASN A 65 2.91 -6.26 5.24
C ASN A 65 3.89 -5.07 5.25
N ALA A 66 3.99 -4.33 4.14
CA ALA A 66 4.82 -3.14 4.06
C ALA A 66 4.37 -2.05 5.04
N LEU A 67 3.07 -1.80 5.15
CA LEU A 67 2.51 -0.83 6.11
C LEU A 67 2.80 -1.24 7.56
N ALA A 68 2.68 -2.53 7.87
CA ALA A 68 3.03 -3.07 9.19
C ALA A 68 4.51 -2.82 9.53
N LEU A 69 5.43 -3.06 8.58
CA LEU A 69 6.85 -2.77 8.75
C LEU A 69 7.10 -1.27 8.95
N VAL A 70 6.48 -0.42 8.13
CA VAL A 70 6.58 1.05 8.24
C VAL A 70 6.13 1.53 9.61
N ASN A 71 5.02 1.00 10.13
CA ASN A 71 4.50 1.33 11.45
C ASN A 71 5.41 0.85 12.59
N LYS A 72 6.25 -0.17 12.37
CA LYS A 72 7.27 -0.63 13.34
C LYS A 72 8.59 0.13 13.23
N VAL A 73 8.88 0.71 12.06
CA VAL A 73 10.04 1.59 11.84
C VAL A 73 9.74 3.01 12.35
N GLY A 74 8.46 3.41 12.36
CA GLY A 74 7.93 4.58 13.06
C GLY A 74 8.02 4.40 14.59
N PRO A 75 8.07 5.50 15.36
CA PRO A 75 8.90 5.57 16.57
C PRO A 75 8.48 4.63 17.70
N GLY A 76 9.35 3.67 17.98
CA GLY A 76 9.63 3.16 19.32
C GLY A 76 10.80 3.93 19.96
N TYR A 77 10.64 5.24 20.12
CA TYR A 77 11.42 6.06 21.05
C TYR A 77 10.48 6.74 22.04
#